data_AF-A0A7V2AVF7-F1
#
_entry.id   AF-A0A7V2AVF7-F1
#
_cell.length_a   1.000
_cell.length_b   1.000
_cell.length_c   1.000
_cell.angle_alpha   90.00
_cell.angle_beta   90.00
_cell.angle_gamma   90.00
#
_symmetry.space_group_name_H-M   'P 1'
#
loop_
_entity.id
_entity.type
_entity.pdbx_description
1 polymer ?
#
loop_
_entity_poly.entity_id
_entity_poly.type
_entity_poly.pdbx_seq_one_letter_code
_entity_poly.pdbx_strand_id
1 'polypeptide(L)'
;VVAAACVTGVLLLLNKVYGFTGPGALAAPQANAMAAVIKTLMAKTAAPWGLYIAGIFMALTLELVHISPLAFALGMYLPIELNTPILIGGLIAHIVSTRSRNEEVNTKRKERGTLIASGFIAGGALMGVVSALLALPGWDEALNLGIAERPIGEILSVIGLAGLCIYLYYDAKSGAKE
;
A
#
# COMPACT_ATOMS: atom_id res chain seq x y z
N VAL A 1 -8.35 -19.40 -15.55
CA VAL A 1 -7.68 -18.96 -16.81
C VAL A 1 -7.88 -17.48 -17.06
N VAL A 2 -9.12 -16.98 -17.16
CA VAL A 2 -9.41 -15.54 -17.43
C VAL A 2 -8.75 -14.59 -16.41
N ALA A 3 -8.87 -14.86 -15.11
CA ALA A 3 -8.24 -14.03 -14.08
C ALA A 3 -6.70 -13.97 -14.20
N ALA A 4 -6.04 -15.11 -14.41
CA ALA A 4 -4.59 -15.16 -14.59
C ALA A 4 -4.14 -14.42 -15.85
N ALA A 5 -4.88 -14.53 -16.96
CA ALA A 5 -4.62 -13.79 -18.18
C ALA A 5 -4.76 -12.27 -17.97
N CYS A 6 -5.82 -11.82 -17.30
CA CYS A 6 -6.02 -10.40 -16.99
C CYS A 6 -4.91 -9.85 -16.09
N VAL A 7 -4.56 -10.56 -15.00
CA VAL A 7 -3.50 -10.13 -14.08
C VAL A 7 -2.16 -10.05 -14.79
N THR A 8 -1.82 -11.07 -15.58
CA THR A 8 -0.58 -11.08 -16.36
C THR A 8 -0.57 -9.94 -17.39
N GLY A 9 -1.69 -9.71 -18.08
CA GLY A 9 -1.82 -8.62 -19.04
C GLY A 9 -1.63 -7.24 -18.42
N VAL A 10 -2.24 -6.99 -17.26
CA VAL A 10 -2.06 -5.73 -16.51
C VAL A 10 -0.61 -5.57 -16.04
N LEU A 11 0.01 -6.63 -15.52
CA LEU A 11 1.42 -6.58 -15.10
C LEU A 11 2.37 -6.26 -16.26
N LEU A 12 2.16 -6.87 -17.43
CA LEU A 12 2.95 -6.58 -18.63
C LEU A 12 2.76 -5.13 -19.11
N LEU A 13 1.52 -4.63 -19.04
CA LEU A 13 1.19 -3.25 -19.40
C LEU A 13 1.91 -2.27 -18.47
N LEU A 14 1.82 -2.46 -17.15
CA LEU A 14 2.48 -1.59 -16.18
C LEU A 14 4.01 -1.65 -16.29
N ASN A 15 4.57 -2.85 -16.53
CA ASN A 15 6.01 -2.99 -16.74
C ASN A 15 6.49 -2.27 -18.00
N LYS A 16 5.67 -2.21 -19.05
CA LYS A 16 6.01 -1.53 -20.31
C LYS A 16 5.98 0.00 -20.18
N VAL A 17 5.03 0.54 -19.41
CA VAL A 17 4.83 1.99 -19.27
C VAL A 17 5.76 2.57 -18.21
N TYR A 18 5.78 1.98 -17.02
CA TYR A 18 6.50 2.53 -15.87
C TYR A 18 7.71 1.69 -15.45
N GLY A 19 7.66 0.37 -15.65
CA GLY A 19 8.66 -0.55 -15.12
C GLY A 19 8.57 -0.72 -13.60
N PHE A 20 9.27 -1.73 -13.07
CA PHE A 20 9.30 -2.05 -11.63
C PHE A 20 10.70 -1.89 -10.98
N THR A 21 11.71 -1.56 -11.79
CA THR A 21 13.10 -1.39 -11.37
C THR A 21 13.76 -0.24 -12.14
N GLY A 22 14.45 0.67 -11.45
CA GLY A 22 15.15 1.82 -12.06
C GLY A 22 14.57 3.19 -11.65
N PRO A 23 15.18 4.30 -12.10
CA PRO A 23 14.70 5.64 -11.81
C PRO A 23 13.33 5.90 -12.44
N GLY A 24 12.36 6.38 -11.65
CA GLY A 24 10.98 6.64 -12.11
C GLY A 24 10.05 5.41 -12.19
N ALA A 25 10.54 4.23 -11.81
CA ALA A 25 9.75 3.00 -11.83
C ALA A 25 8.69 2.97 -10.71
N LEU A 26 7.63 2.20 -10.92
CA LEU A 26 6.63 1.96 -9.88
C LEU A 26 7.31 1.33 -8.66
N ALA A 27 7.16 1.97 -7.51
CA ALA A 27 7.62 1.43 -6.25
C ALA A 27 6.82 0.16 -5.93
N ALA A 28 7.42 -0.99 -6.21
CA ALA A 28 6.88 -2.30 -5.84
C ALA A 28 7.84 -3.03 -4.89
N PRO A 29 8.05 -2.53 -3.65
CA PRO A 29 9.01 -3.12 -2.73
C PRO A 29 8.74 -4.63 -2.52
N GLN A 30 7.52 -5.01 -2.11
CA GLN A 30 7.23 -6.42 -1.80
C GLN A 30 7.51 -7.36 -2.99
N ALA A 31 7.22 -6.93 -4.22
CA ALA A 31 7.53 -7.68 -5.43
C ALA A 31 9.04 -7.77 -5.68
N ASN A 32 9.79 -6.67 -5.47
CA ASN A 32 11.23 -6.63 -5.61
C ASN A 32 11.95 -7.51 -4.58
N ALA A 33 11.46 -7.56 -3.33
CA ALA A 33 11.98 -8.49 -2.31
C ALA A 33 11.75 -9.96 -2.70
N MET A 34 10.53 -10.32 -3.15
CA MET A 34 10.25 -11.68 -3.63
C MET A 34 11.07 -12.04 -4.87
N ALA A 35 11.25 -11.09 -5.80
CA ALA A 35 12.11 -11.28 -6.96
C ALA A 35 13.57 -11.53 -6.57
N ALA A 36 14.09 -10.85 -5.54
CA ALA A 36 15.43 -11.08 -5.02
C ALA A 36 15.58 -12.51 -4.45
N VAL A 37 14.60 -12.99 -3.66
CA VAL A 37 14.60 -14.35 -3.13
C VAL A 37 14.51 -15.40 -4.24
N ILE A 38 13.65 -15.21 -5.23
CA ILE A 38 13.53 -16.14 -6.36
C ILE A 38 14.82 -16.15 -7.18
N LYS A 39 15.42 -14.98 -7.44
CA LYS A 39 16.69 -14.88 -8.18
C LYS A 39 17.82 -15.61 -7.47
N THR A 40 17.94 -15.52 -6.15
CA THR A 40 18.99 -16.26 -5.41
C THR A 40 18.78 -17.77 -5.51
N LEU A 41 17.54 -18.25 -5.48
CA LEU A 41 17.21 -19.66 -5.67
C LEU A 41 17.48 -20.14 -7.11
N MET A 42 17.16 -19.34 -8.11
CA MET A 42 17.31 -19.70 -9.53
C MET A 42 18.76 -19.58 -10.03
N ALA A 43 19.53 -18.60 -9.52
CA ALA A 43 20.87 -18.30 -10.01
C ALA A 43 21.98 -19.25 -9.49
N LYS A 44 21.61 -20.33 -8.79
CA LYS A 44 22.55 -21.23 -8.07
C LYS A 44 23.55 -20.48 -7.17
N THR A 45 23.22 -19.25 -6.79
CA THR A 45 24.07 -18.42 -5.93
C THR A 45 23.83 -18.86 -4.50
N ALA A 46 24.87 -18.87 -3.66
CA ALA A 46 24.71 -19.21 -2.26
C ALA A 46 23.71 -18.23 -1.61
N ALA A 47 22.55 -18.75 -1.22
CA ALA A 47 21.59 -17.95 -0.48
C ALA A 47 22.23 -17.50 0.84
N PRO A 48 21.99 -16.27 1.30
CA PRO A 48 22.59 -15.76 2.54
C PRO A 48 21.86 -16.35 3.76
N TRP A 49 22.03 -17.66 3.99
CA TRP A 49 21.38 -18.42 5.07
C TRP A 49 21.61 -17.81 6.45
N GLY A 50 22.77 -17.19 6.68
CA GLY A 50 23.04 -16.43 7.91
C GLY A 50 22.05 -15.29 8.15
N LEU A 51 21.65 -14.56 7.10
CA LEU A 51 20.65 -13.48 7.21
C LEU A 51 19.25 -14.03 7.46
N TYR A 52 18.88 -15.17 6.86
CA TYR A 52 17.60 -15.84 7.15
C TYR A 52 17.52 -16.31 8.60
N ILE A 53 18.59 -16.93 9.11
CA ILE A 53 18.66 -17.39 10.50
C ILE A 53 18.60 -16.20 11.46
N ALA A 54 19.34 -15.12 11.18
CA ALA A 54 19.25 -13.89 11.96
C ALA A 54 17.82 -13.31 11.97
N GLY A 55 17.13 -13.33 10.82
CA GLY A 55 15.73 -12.93 10.70
C GLY A 55 14.79 -13.79 11.55
N ILE A 56 15.02 -15.11 11.63
CA ILE A 56 14.26 -16.01 12.51
C ILE A 56 14.44 -15.62 13.98
N PHE A 57 15.68 -15.42 14.43
CA PHE A 57 15.94 -15.01 15.82
C PHE A 57 15.35 -13.62 16.14
N MET A 58 15.42 -12.68 15.19
CA MET A 58 14.78 -11.38 15.32
C MET A 58 13.26 -11.52 15.45
N ALA A 59 12.63 -12.33 14.60
CA ALA A 59 11.19 -12.56 14.64
C ALA A 59 10.76 -13.21 15.95
N LEU A 60 11.50 -14.21 16.45
CA LEU A 60 11.25 -14.82 17.76
C LEU A 60 11.37 -13.79 18.90
N THR A 61 12.40 -12.93 18.85
CA THR A 61 12.60 -11.89 19.87
C THR A 61 11.44 -10.89 19.88
N LEU A 62 10.97 -10.46 18.71
CA LEU A 62 9.84 -9.55 18.58
C LEU A 62 8.53 -10.18 19.07
N GLU A 63 8.30 -11.45 18.72
CA GLU A 63 7.13 -12.21 19.18
C GLU A 63 7.11 -12.35 20.71
N LEU A 64 8.27 -12.57 21.34
CA LEU A 64 8.41 -12.63 22.81
C LEU A 64 8.07 -11.29 23.49
N VAL A 65 8.25 -10.16 22.80
CA VAL A 65 7.90 -8.81 23.30
C VAL A 65 6.46 -8.43 22.90
N HIS A 66 5.68 -9.36 22.33
CA HIS A 66 4.33 -9.11 21.80
C HIS A 66 4.29 -8.03 20.69
N ILE A 67 5.37 -7.87 19.95
CA ILE A 67 5.44 -7.00 18.77
C ILE A 67 5.34 -7.89 17.53
N SER A 68 4.39 -7.59 16.64
CA SER A 68 4.25 -8.34 15.38
C SER A 68 5.53 -8.23 14.53
N PRO A 69 6.26 -9.34 14.28
CA PRO A 69 7.47 -9.32 13.48
C PRO A 69 7.23 -8.85 12.04
N LEU A 70 6.05 -9.18 11.51
CA LEU A 70 5.63 -8.82 10.16
C LEU A 70 5.42 -7.31 10.03
N ALA A 71 4.69 -6.69 10.95
CA ALA A 71 4.47 -5.23 10.92
C ALA A 71 5.79 -4.47 11.08
N PHE A 72 6.68 -4.95 11.95
CA PHE A 72 8.01 -4.37 12.15
C PHE A 72 8.88 -4.45 10.89
N ALA A 73 8.99 -5.65 10.29
CA ALA A 73 9.78 -5.86 9.08
C ALA A 73 9.24 -5.06 7.89
N LEU A 74 7.92 -5.01 7.72
CA LEU A 74 7.29 -4.17 6.69
C LEU A 74 7.59 -2.68 6.91
N GLY A 75 7.50 -2.20 8.16
CA GLY A 75 7.80 -0.81 8.48
C GLY A 75 9.25 -0.41 8.17
N MET A 76 10.22 -1.29 8.45
CA MET A 76 11.64 -1.06 8.09
C MET A 76 11.90 -1.08 6.59
N TYR A 77 11.06 -1.80 5.85
CA TYR A 77 11.26 -2.07 4.44
C TYR A 77 10.60 -1.04 3.52
N LEU A 78 9.47 -0.47 3.94
CA LEU A 78 8.69 0.44 3.12
C LEU A 78 9.32 1.85 3.09
N PRO A 79 9.33 2.50 1.92
CA PRO A 79 9.68 3.92 1.81
C PRO A 79 8.84 4.81 2.74
N ILE A 80 9.43 5.92 3.19
CA ILE A 80 8.78 6.83 4.14
C ILE A 80 7.49 7.44 3.57
N GLU A 81 7.41 7.61 2.25
CA GLU A 81 6.22 8.12 1.57
C GLU A 81 5.04 7.13 1.67
N LEU A 82 5.32 5.83 1.80
CA LEU A 82 4.30 4.79 2.01
C LEU A 82 4.00 4.57 3.50
N ASN A 83 5.00 4.66 4.38
CA ASN A 83 4.80 4.46 5.83
C ASN A 83 3.92 5.53 6.47
N THR A 84 4.06 6.79 6.06
CA THR A 84 3.30 7.91 6.64
C THR A 84 1.77 7.75 6.50
N PRO A 85 1.20 7.51 5.30
CA PRO A 85 -0.24 7.28 5.17
C PRO A 85 -0.71 5.98 5.85
N ILE A 86 0.12 4.93 5.89
CA ILE A 86 -0.19 3.69 6.64
C ILE A 86 -0.33 3.98 8.13
N LEU A 87 0.58 4.78 8.70
CA LEU A 87 0.53 5.19 10.11
C LEU A 87 -0.77 5.98 10.40
N ILE A 88 -1.11 6.94 9.55
CA ILE A 88 -2.34 7.74 9.69
C ILE A 88 -3.58 6.84 9.63
N GLY A 89 -3.65 5.91 8.68
CA GLY A 89 -4.74 4.94 8.59
C GLY A 89 -4.85 4.06 9.83
N GLY A 90 -3.72 3.58 10.35
CA GLY A 90 -3.66 2.81 11.61
C GLY A 90 -4.14 3.61 12.82
N LEU A 91 -3.76 4.89 12.90
CA LEU A 91 -4.23 5.78 13.97
C LEU A 91 -5.74 5.99 13.88
N ILE A 92 -6.29 6.22 12.68
CA ILE A 92 -7.75 6.35 12.51
C ILE A 92 -8.45 5.05 12.90
N ALA A 93 -7.96 3.89 12.46
CA ALA A 93 -8.52 2.60 12.83
C ALA A 93 -8.54 2.39 14.36
N HIS A 94 -7.43 2.73 15.03
CA HIS A 94 -7.34 2.68 16.49
C HIS A 94 -8.38 3.60 17.13
N ILE A 95 -8.43 4.87 16.75
CA ILE A 95 -9.39 5.84 17.28
C ILE A 95 -10.83 5.35 17.06
N VAL A 96 -11.18 4.89 15.87
CA VAL A 96 -12.55 4.43 15.57
C VAL A 96 -12.93 3.20 16.41
N SER A 97 -11.98 2.30 16.65
CA SER A 97 -12.19 1.06 17.41
C SER A 97 -12.20 1.23 18.93
N THR A 98 -11.70 2.35 19.48
CA THR A 98 -11.60 2.55 20.95
C THR A 98 -12.62 3.56 21.49
N ARG A 99 -13.43 4.19 20.62
CA ARG A 99 -14.29 5.34 21.01
C ARG A 99 -15.64 4.98 21.63
N SER A 100 -16.14 3.75 21.50
CA SER A 100 -17.37 3.31 22.17
C SER A 100 -17.06 2.45 23.39
N ARG A 101 -17.95 2.47 24.40
CA ARG A 101 -17.94 1.51 25.51
C ARG A 101 -18.58 0.17 25.15
N ASN A 102 -19.32 0.12 24.03
CA ASN A 102 -19.93 -1.11 23.52
C ASN A 102 -19.00 -1.73 22.46
N GLU A 103 -18.56 -2.95 22.73
CA GLU A 103 -17.63 -3.72 21.89
C GLU A 103 -18.23 -4.07 20.51
N GLU A 104 -19.53 -4.34 20.45
CA GLU A 104 -20.23 -4.62 19.19
C GLU A 104 -20.21 -3.40 18.26
N VAL A 105 -20.39 -2.21 18.83
CA VAL A 105 -20.34 -0.96 18.08
C VAL A 105 -18.94 -0.69 17.54
N ASN A 106 -17.90 -0.95 18.34
CA ASN A 106 -16.52 -0.79 17.90
C ASN A 106 -16.15 -1.77 16.78
N THR A 107 -16.62 -3.02 16.88
CA THR A 107 -16.41 -4.06 15.88
C THR A 107 -17.05 -3.67 14.54
N LYS A 108 -18.33 -3.29 14.55
CA LYS A 108 -19.04 -2.82 13.34
C LYS A 108 -18.33 -1.63 12.66
N ARG A 109 -17.86 -0.67 13.46
CA ARG A 109 -17.11 0.48 12.93
C ARG A 109 -15.78 0.09 12.31
N LYS A 110 -15.05 -0.85 12.92
CA LYS A 110 -13.78 -1.37 12.40
C LYS A 110 -13.99 -2.13 11.09
N GLU A 111 -15.01 -2.97 11.01
CA GLU A 111 -15.39 -3.70 9.80
C GLU A 111 -15.76 -2.74 8.67
N ARG A 112 -16.61 -1.75 8.95
CA ARG A 112 -16.97 -0.69 7.99
C ARG A 112 -15.73 0.08 7.51
N GLY A 113 -14.87 0.50 8.42
CA GLY A 113 -13.61 1.16 8.06
C GLY A 113 -12.70 0.29 7.18
N THR A 114 -12.62 -1.01 7.47
CA THR A 114 -11.83 -1.97 6.68
C THR A 114 -12.41 -2.14 5.27
N LEU A 115 -13.75 -2.19 5.14
CA LEU A 115 -14.42 -2.29 3.85
C LEU A 115 -14.10 -1.09 2.96
N ILE A 116 -14.20 0.13 3.49
CA ILE A 116 -13.91 1.36 2.73
C ILE A 116 -12.43 1.45 2.37
N ALA A 117 -11.54 1.13 3.32
CA ALA A 117 -10.11 1.10 3.06
C ALA A 117 -9.76 0.14 1.91
N SER A 118 -10.38 -1.05 1.88
CA SER A 118 -10.21 -2.00 0.77
C SER A 118 -10.73 -1.45 -0.57
N GLY A 119 -11.83 -0.69 -0.53
CA GLY A 119 -12.35 0.04 -1.68
C GLY A 119 -11.38 1.10 -2.21
N PHE A 120 -10.73 1.85 -1.33
CA PHE A 120 -9.70 2.82 -1.73
C PHE A 120 -8.46 2.15 -2.33
N ILE A 121 -8.03 1.00 -1.78
CA ILE A 121 -6.93 0.22 -2.34
C ILE A 121 -7.29 -0.26 -3.76
N ALA A 122 -8.48 -0.85 -3.92
CA ALA A 122 -8.95 -1.34 -5.22
C ALA A 122 -9.14 -0.21 -6.24
N GLY A 123 -9.73 0.91 -5.83
CA GLY A 123 -9.94 2.09 -6.66
C GLY A 123 -8.61 2.73 -7.11
N GLY A 124 -7.64 2.84 -6.19
CA GLY A 124 -6.29 3.31 -6.50
C GLY A 124 -5.59 2.41 -7.52
N ALA A 125 -5.69 1.08 -7.36
CA ALA A 125 -5.14 0.13 -8.31
C ALA A 125 -5.79 0.24 -9.71
N LEU A 126 -7.12 0.38 -9.77
CA LEU A 126 -7.85 0.58 -11.03
C LEU A 126 -7.45 1.88 -11.72
N MET A 127 -7.34 2.98 -10.97
CA MET A 127 -6.86 4.25 -11.52
C MET A 127 -5.42 4.17 -12.02
N GLY A 128 -4.56 3.36 -11.39
CA GLY A 128 -3.23 3.06 -11.91
C GLY A 128 -3.25 2.38 -13.28
N VAL A 129 -4.17 1.44 -13.51
CA VAL A 129 -4.36 0.80 -14.83
C VAL A 129 -4.88 1.79 -15.86
N VAL A 130 -5.86 2.62 -15.50
CA VAL A 130 -6.38 3.69 -16.38
C VAL A 130 -5.28 4.68 -16.76
N SER A 131 -4.49 5.11 -15.78
CA SER A 131 -3.35 6.01 -16.01
C SER A 131 -2.33 5.39 -16.97
N ALA A 132 -2.00 4.11 -16.79
CA ALA A 132 -1.09 3.41 -17.70
C ALA A 132 -1.65 3.26 -19.12
N LEU A 133 -2.96 3.08 -19.28
CA LEU A 133 -3.62 3.06 -20.60
C LEU A 133 -3.56 4.42 -21.30
N LEU A 134 -3.68 5.52 -20.56
CA LEU A 134 -3.55 6.88 -21.10
C LEU A 134 -2.10 7.24 -21.48
N ALA A 135 -1.13 6.68 -20.78
CA ALA A 135 0.29 6.91 -21.08
C ALA A 135 0.78 6.14 -22.33
N LEU A 136 0.14 5.02 -22.71
CA LEU A 136 0.51 4.26 -23.92
C LEU A 136 0.55 5.08 -25.22
N PRO A 137 -0.47 5.92 -25.53
CA PRO A 137 -0.43 6.82 -26.69
C PRO A 137 0.33 8.14 -26.45
N GLY A 138 0.94 8.34 -25.28
CA GLY A 138 1.62 9.60 -24.91
C GLY A 138 0.68 10.75 -24.53
N TRP A 139 -0.58 10.45 -24.17
CA TRP A 139 -1.54 11.47 -23.76
C TRP A 139 -1.31 11.97 -22.33
N ASP A 140 -0.49 11.27 -21.56
CA ASP A 140 -0.04 11.70 -20.25
C ASP A 140 0.77 13.01 -20.32
N GLU A 141 1.65 13.17 -21.31
CA GLU A 141 2.39 14.43 -21.51
C GLU A 141 1.47 15.59 -21.93
N ALA A 142 0.45 15.32 -22.75
CA ALA A 142 -0.51 16.33 -23.18
C ALA A 142 -1.50 16.75 -22.07
N LEU A 143 -1.78 15.86 -21.12
CA LEU A 143 -2.65 16.10 -19.97
C LEU A 143 -1.87 16.50 -18.71
N ASN A 144 -0.54 16.46 -18.73
CA ASN A 144 0.28 16.89 -17.61
C ASN A 144 0.25 18.41 -17.49
N LEU A 145 -0.72 18.90 -16.71
CA LEU A 145 -0.89 20.33 -16.43
C LEU A 145 0.24 20.92 -15.56
N GLY A 146 1.25 20.13 -15.18
CA GLY A 146 2.37 20.57 -14.33
C GLY A 146 1.93 21.02 -12.94
N ILE A 147 0.72 20.68 -12.52
CA ILE A 147 0.14 21.08 -11.24
C ILE A 147 0.85 20.34 -10.10
N ALA A 148 1.24 19.09 -10.33
CA ALA A 148 1.91 18.25 -9.34
C ALA A 148 3.29 18.78 -8.92
N GLU A 149 4.02 19.45 -9.81
CA GLU A 149 5.35 20.01 -9.53
C GLU A 149 5.29 21.41 -8.91
N ARG A 150 4.10 22.00 -8.81
CA ARG A 150 3.91 23.33 -8.24
C ARG A 150 3.58 23.22 -6.74
N PRO A 151 3.88 24.26 -5.94
CA PRO A 151 3.47 24.33 -4.54
C PRO A 151 1.96 24.12 -4.33
N ILE A 152 1.15 24.47 -5.33
CA ILE A 152 -0.30 24.26 -5.29
C ILE A 152 -0.67 22.77 -5.35
N GLY A 153 0.13 21.93 -6.02
CA GLY A 153 -0.04 20.48 -6.07
C GLY A 153 0.21 19.84 -4.72
N GLU A 154 1.27 20.27 -4.02
CA GLU A 154 1.56 19.82 -2.65
C GLU A 154 0.40 20.15 -1.71
N ILE A 155 -0.06 21.40 -1.70
CA ILE A 155 -1.20 21.83 -0.88
C ILE A 155 -2.47 21.03 -1.22
N LEU A 156 -2.75 20.83 -2.51
CA LEU A 156 -3.93 20.10 -2.96
C LEU A 156 -3.88 18.62 -2.56
N SER A 157 -2.70 17.99 -2.62
CA SER A 157 -2.50 16.61 -2.17
C SER A 157 -2.70 16.46 -0.66
N VAL A 158 -2.21 17.42 0.15
CA VAL A 158 -2.42 17.43 1.60
C VAL A 158 -3.89 17.63 1.95
N ILE A 159 -4.57 18.57 1.28
CA ILE A 159 -6.02 18.79 1.45
C ILE A 159 -6.80 17.54 1.05
N GLY A 160 -6.44 16.89 -0.07
CA GLY A 160 -7.06 15.66 -0.53
C GLY A 160 -6.87 14.51 0.47
N LEU A 161 -5.66 14.33 0.98
CA LEU A 161 -5.36 13.33 2.01
C LEU A 161 -6.14 13.59 3.29
N ALA A 162 -6.17 14.83 3.77
CA ALA A 162 -6.93 15.23 4.95
C ALA A 162 -8.44 14.98 4.73
N GLY A 163 -8.97 15.31 3.55
CA GLY A 163 -10.34 15.04 3.15
C GLY A 163 -10.68 13.54 3.18
N LEU A 164 -9.81 12.70 2.62
CA LEU A 164 -9.97 11.24 2.66
C LEU A 164 -9.91 10.69 4.09
N CYS A 165 -9.00 11.20 4.92
CA CYS A 165 -8.90 10.79 6.32
C CYS A 165 -10.14 11.18 7.13
N ILE A 166 -10.66 12.39 6.91
CA ILE A 166 -11.90 12.88 7.55
C ILE A 166 -13.09 12.04 7.08
N TYR A 167 -13.19 11.78 5.78
CA TYR A 167 -14.24 10.94 5.21
C TYR A 167 -14.21 9.52 5.80
N LEU A 168 -13.04 8.89 5.82
CA LEU A 168 -12.87 7.55 6.37
C LEU A 168 -13.24 7.51 7.86
N TYR A 169 -12.89 8.53 8.63
CA TYR A 169 -13.28 8.64 10.03
C TYR A 169 -14.81 8.73 10.23
N TYR A 170 -15.48 9.60 9.46
CA TYR A 170 -16.92 9.81 9.59
C TYR A 170 -17.72 8.60 9.12
N ASP A 171 -17.35 7.97 8.01
CA ASP A 171 -18.07 6.81 7.50
C ASP A 171 -17.77 5.55 8.32
N ALA A 172 -16.54 5.36 8.80
CA ALA A 172 -16.27 4.26 9.73
C ALA A 172 -17.10 4.40 11.02
N LYS A 173 -17.37 5.64 11.48
CA LYS A 173 -18.26 5.89 12.62
C LYS A 173 -19.75 5.66 12.30
N SER A 174 -20.17 5.84 11.05
CA SER A 174 -21.56 5.68 10.61
C SER A 174 -21.99 4.21 10.61
N GLY A 175 -21.06 3.26 10.46
CA GLY A 175 -21.33 1.81 10.56
C GLY A 175 -21.88 1.32 11.91
N ALA A 176 -21.90 2.18 12.94
CA ALA A 176 -22.59 1.90 14.20
C ALA A 176 -24.11 2.10 14.14
N LYS A 177 -24.62 2.78 13.11
CA LYS A 177 -26.04 3.10 12.92
C LYS A 177 -26.79 2.06 12.08
N GLU A 178 -26.04 1.21 11.36
CA GLU A 178 -26.52 0.05 10.60
C GLU A 178 -26.45 -1.21 11.46
#